data_AF-A0A0A1XTH2-F1
#
_entry.id   AF-A0A0A1XTH2-F1
#
_cell.length_a   1.000
_cell.length_b   1.000
_cell.length_c   1.000
_cell.angle_alpha   90.00
_cell.angle_beta   90.00
_cell.angle_gamma   90.00
#
_symmetry.space_group_name_H-M   'P 1'
#
loop_
_entity.id
_entity.type
_entity.pdbx_description
1 polymer ?
#
loop_
_entity_poly.entity_id
_entity_poly.type
_entity_poly.pdbx_seq_one_letter_code
_entity_poly.pdbx_strand_id
1 'polypeptide(L)'
;MDSWLKHTILSEDPDLSTICFKLLTWLETEFWGTMTYKHIETILAGAVFVDIILDTVGEEITKDLMEKYRQHKIFLKDYCKTLREVGATCHTVSNILATSDGYKYVFTMENILKHFLTDVNLIYNSNVPKAKLSPHNSKYKMLLIIQRIFQLPPKNIDISVDRLLCHSDFSLIGHIFLEETNSLHISKYKILEHKICKKIAEGNINSSFIKSMYVTASNSLKGKTFFKSCLRNDVFANSVVTFFILFFEKIEINMTANSQHNLSDIFYLVHCVLCTKTPFCSQLYTKIRTNKTIAQLIKKSFFLYY
;
A
#
# COMPACT_ATOMS: atom_id res chain seq x y z
N MET A 1 -2.27 -19.29 18.63
CA MET A 1 -0.87 -18.90 18.38
C MET A 1 -0.71 -17.41 18.07
N ASP A 2 -1.39 -16.85 17.05
CA ASP A 2 -1.32 -15.41 16.68
C ASP A 2 -1.46 -14.43 17.87
N SER A 3 -2.51 -14.59 18.70
CA SER A 3 -2.70 -13.77 19.90
C SER A 3 -1.59 -13.94 20.95
N TRP A 4 -1.03 -15.15 21.07
CA TRP A 4 0.06 -15.43 22.00
C TRP A 4 1.37 -14.81 21.51
N LEU A 5 1.67 -14.91 20.21
CA LEU A 5 2.84 -14.30 19.59
C LEU A 5 2.80 -12.77 19.75
N LYS A 6 1.65 -12.13 19.48
CA LYS A 6 1.46 -10.68 19.65
C LYS A 6 1.67 -10.22 21.09
N HIS A 7 1.11 -10.94 22.07
CA HIS A 7 1.32 -10.63 23.49
C HIS A 7 2.78 -10.86 23.93
N THR A 8 3.43 -11.88 23.37
CA THR A 8 4.81 -12.24 23.73
C THR A 8 5.82 -11.25 23.17
N ILE A 9 5.64 -10.77 21.93
CA ILE A 9 6.49 -9.75 21.30
C ILE A 9 6.43 -8.41 22.05
N LEU A 10 5.28 -8.09 22.67
CA LEU A 10 5.04 -6.82 23.35
C LEU A 10 5.32 -6.87 24.87
N SER A 11 5.83 -8.00 25.38
CA SER A 11 6.08 -8.20 26.82
C SER A 11 7.42 -7.59 27.23
N GLU A 12 7.44 -6.87 28.37
CA GLU A 12 8.62 -6.11 28.83
C GLU A 12 9.76 -6.97 29.40
N ASP A 13 9.49 -8.22 29.83
CA ASP A 13 10.55 -9.11 30.33
C ASP A 13 10.24 -10.62 30.07
N PRO A 14 10.41 -11.10 28.82
CA PRO A 14 10.10 -12.49 28.47
C PRO A 14 11.29 -13.43 28.76
N ASP A 15 11.06 -14.63 29.31
CA ASP A 15 12.03 -15.74 29.28
C ASP A 15 12.21 -16.20 27.82
N LEU A 16 13.12 -15.53 27.10
CA LEU A 16 13.34 -15.66 25.67
C LEU A 16 13.72 -17.10 25.29
N SER A 17 14.52 -17.79 26.10
CA SER A 17 14.90 -19.19 25.88
C SER A 17 13.66 -20.10 25.85
N THR A 18 12.76 -19.97 26.82
CA THR A 18 11.52 -20.77 26.86
C THR A 18 10.57 -20.43 25.71
N ILE A 19 10.51 -19.16 25.31
CA ILE A 19 9.66 -18.70 24.19
C ILE A 19 10.20 -19.21 22.86
N CYS A 20 11.51 -19.09 22.62
CA CYS A 20 12.18 -19.63 21.44
C CYS A 20 11.97 -21.14 21.35
N PHE A 21 12.15 -21.90 22.44
CA PHE A 21 11.89 -23.34 22.44
C PHE A 21 10.45 -23.67 22.05
N LYS A 22 9.45 -23.00 22.65
CA LYS A 22 8.03 -23.19 22.32
C LYS A 22 7.72 -22.88 20.86
N LEU A 23 8.30 -21.82 20.31
CA LEU A 23 8.12 -21.46 18.90
C LEU A 23 8.78 -22.47 17.97
N LEU A 24 10.01 -22.89 18.27
CA LEU A 24 10.73 -23.92 17.50
C LEU A 24 9.94 -25.23 17.45
N THR A 25 9.46 -25.72 18.60
CA THR A 25 8.64 -26.95 18.64
C THR A 25 7.31 -26.77 17.93
N TRP A 26 6.66 -25.62 18.05
CA TRP A 26 5.41 -25.35 17.33
C TRP A 26 5.60 -25.35 15.81
N LEU A 27 6.66 -24.69 15.33
CA LEU A 27 6.99 -24.63 13.90
C LEU A 27 7.39 -26.01 13.33
N GLU A 28 7.86 -26.96 14.16
CA GLU A 28 8.08 -28.35 13.76
C GLU A 28 6.76 -29.12 13.60
N THR A 29 5.79 -28.88 14.47
CA THR A 29 4.55 -29.67 14.55
C THR A 29 3.51 -29.41 13.47
N GLU A 30 3.50 -28.23 12.82
CA GLU A 30 2.53 -27.91 11.77
C GLU A 30 3.15 -27.84 10.36
N PHE A 31 3.15 -28.98 9.67
CA PHE A 31 3.35 -29.04 8.22
C PHE A 31 2.38 -30.00 7.49
N TRP A 32 1.31 -30.44 8.16
CA TRP A 32 0.41 -31.47 7.63
C TRP A 32 -1.03 -30.96 7.54
N GLY A 33 -1.42 -30.46 6.38
CA GLY A 33 -2.81 -30.08 6.07
C GLY A 33 -2.95 -28.82 5.20
N THR A 34 -4.19 -28.51 4.80
CA THR A 34 -4.52 -27.29 4.04
C THR A 34 -4.37 -26.06 4.93
N MET A 35 -3.27 -25.32 4.79
CA MET A 35 -3.01 -24.13 5.62
C MET A 35 -3.82 -22.92 5.16
N THR A 36 -4.38 -22.18 6.12
CA THR A 36 -4.99 -20.86 5.87
C THR A 36 -3.93 -19.77 5.87
N TYR A 37 -4.20 -18.63 5.22
CA TYR A 37 -3.25 -17.50 5.15
C TYR A 37 -2.77 -17.01 6.52
N LYS A 38 -3.68 -17.01 7.53
CA LYS A 38 -3.37 -16.57 8.89
C LYS A 38 -2.42 -17.55 9.60
N HIS A 39 -2.48 -18.83 9.25
CA HIS A 39 -1.53 -19.83 9.72
C HIS A 39 -0.14 -19.54 9.13
N ILE A 40 -0.04 -19.29 7.82
CA ILE A 40 1.22 -18.99 7.16
C ILE A 40 1.86 -17.69 7.68
N GLU A 41 1.08 -16.62 7.88
CA GLU A 41 1.57 -15.36 8.48
C GLU A 41 2.10 -15.57 9.90
N THR A 42 1.37 -16.32 10.74
CA THR A 42 1.79 -16.60 12.12
C THR A 42 3.07 -17.45 12.17
N ILE A 43 3.20 -18.41 11.24
CA ILE A 43 4.40 -19.25 11.08
C ILE A 43 5.60 -18.38 10.70
N LEU A 44 5.45 -17.52 9.70
CA LEU A 44 6.52 -16.62 9.26
C LEU A 44 6.91 -15.60 10.33
N ALA A 45 5.95 -15.00 11.02
CA ALA A 45 6.21 -14.06 12.11
C ALA A 45 6.92 -14.75 13.29
N GLY A 46 6.53 -15.99 13.62
CA GLY A 46 7.20 -16.80 14.62
C GLY A 46 8.64 -17.16 14.24
N ALA A 47 8.87 -17.54 12.98
CA ALA A 47 10.21 -17.85 12.48
C ALA A 47 11.13 -16.62 12.50
N VAL A 48 10.66 -15.46 12.04
CA VAL A 48 11.41 -14.19 12.09
C VAL A 48 11.71 -13.77 13.52
N PHE A 49 10.76 -13.91 14.45
CA PHE A 49 11.01 -13.61 15.85
C PHE A 49 12.15 -14.46 16.43
N VAL A 50 12.14 -15.77 16.17
CA VAL A 50 13.20 -16.67 16.62
C VAL A 50 14.55 -16.32 15.97
N ASP A 51 14.56 -16.00 14.67
CA ASP A 51 15.78 -15.64 13.95
C ASP A 51 16.41 -14.35 14.49
N ILE A 52 15.62 -13.30 14.72
CA ILE A 52 16.09 -12.04 15.34
C ILE A 52 16.73 -12.30 16.70
N ILE A 53 16.08 -13.10 17.55
CA ILE A 53 16.59 -13.38 18.90
C ILE A 53 17.89 -14.19 18.84
N LEU A 54 17.98 -15.16 17.94
CA LEU A 54 19.21 -15.94 17.72
C LEU A 54 20.33 -15.11 17.06
N ASP A 55 20.03 -14.07 16.29
CA ASP A 55 21.05 -13.17 15.73
C ASP A 55 21.55 -12.16 16.79
N THR A 56 20.65 -11.65 17.62
CA THR A 56 20.94 -10.56 18.58
C THR A 56 21.61 -11.05 19.88
N VAL A 57 21.26 -12.25 20.36
CA VAL A 57 21.71 -12.80 21.65
C VAL A 57 22.19 -14.27 21.53
N GLY A 58 22.53 -14.67 20.30
CA GLY A 58 22.59 -16.05 19.83
C GLY A 58 23.42 -17.04 20.62
N GLU A 59 24.65 -16.71 20.99
CA GLU A 59 25.53 -17.68 21.65
C GLU A 59 25.04 -18.04 23.06
N GLU A 60 24.51 -17.06 23.80
CA GLU A 60 24.00 -17.26 25.15
C GLU A 60 22.65 -17.99 25.13
N ILE A 61 21.71 -17.59 24.27
CA ILE A 61 20.39 -18.23 24.16
C ILE A 61 20.51 -19.63 23.56
N THR A 62 21.38 -19.84 22.57
CA THR A 62 21.60 -21.19 22.02
C THR A 62 22.20 -22.09 23.09
N LYS A 63 23.17 -21.61 23.87
CA LYS A 63 23.74 -22.39 24.98
C LYS A 63 22.69 -22.71 26.04
N ASP A 64 21.89 -21.73 26.45
CA ASP A 64 20.83 -21.88 27.45
C ASP A 64 19.73 -22.85 26.98
N LEU A 65 19.30 -22.77 25.70
CA LEU A 65 18.40 -23.73 25.06
C LEU A 65 18.98 -25.15 25.06
N MET A 66 20.24 -25.29 24.68
CA MET A 66 20.94 -26.59 24.64
C MET A 66 21.17 -27.17 26.03
N GLU A 67 21.31 -26.33 27.07
CA GLU A 67 21.49 -26.74 28.46
C GLU A 67 20.17 -27.06 29.17
N LYS A 68 19.11 -26.28 28.93
CA LYS A 68 17.77 -26.43 29.51
C LYS A 68 16.96 -27.55 28.83
N TYR A 69 17.19 -27.80 27.54
CA TYR A 69 16.50 -28.82 26.74
C TYR A 69 17.47 -29.83 26.11
N ARG A 70 18.44 -30.34 26.88
CA ARG A 70 19.51 -31.27 26.42
C ARG A 70 19.02 -32.47 25.60
N GLN A 71 17.82 -32.98 25.88
CA GLN A 71 17.25 -34.14 25.16
C GLN A 71 16.86 -33.79 23.71
N HIS A 72 16.67 -32.51 23.40
CA HIS A 72 16.32 -32.00 22.07
C HIS A 72 17.53 -31.39 21.34
N LYS A 73 18.76 -31.66 21.80
CA LYS A 73 19.98 -31.02 21.28
C LYS A 73 20.18 -31.22 19.76
N ILE A 74 19.85 -32.39 19.23
CA ILE A 74 19.95 -32.70 17.80
C ILE A 74 18.88 -31.91 17.02
N PHE A 75 17.62 -31.97 17.48
CA PHE A 75 16.51 -31.17 16.93
C PHE A 75 16.84 -29.67 16.89
N LEU A 76 17.29 -29.10 18.01
CA LEU A 76 17.63 -27.67 18.10
C LEU A 76 18.80 -27.32 17.16
N LYS A 77 19.79 -28.20 17.02
CA LYS A 77 20.94 -27.98 16.13
C LYS A 77 20.52 -28.03 14.66
N ASP A 78 19.66 -28.98 14.30
CA ASP A 78 19.13 -29.11 12.95
C ASP A 78 18.19 -27.96 12.64
N TYR A 79 17.29 -27.59 13.55
CA TYR A 79 16.33 -26.50 13.36
C TYR A 79 16.98 -25.12 13.31
N CYS A 80 18.02 -24.84 14.11
CA CYS A 80 18.81 -23.61 13.99
C CYS A 80 19.57 -23.54 12.65
N LYS A 81 19.96 -24.69 12.09
CA LYS A 81 20.57 -24.78 10.75
C LYS A 81 19.50 -24.58 9.66
N THR A 82 18.33 -25.21 9.82
CA THR A 82 17.21 -25.14 8.89
C THR A 82 16.47 -23.81 8.98
N LEU A 83 16.49 -23.04 10.07
CA LEU A 83 15.90 -21.69 10.14
C LEU A 83 16.50 -20.75 9.08
N ARG A 84 17.80 -20.90 8.78
CA ARG A 84 18.46 -20.21 7.65
C ARG A 84 17.95 -20.67 6.28
N GLU A 85 17.40 -21.88 6.20
CA GLU A 85 16.83 -22.51 4.98
C GLU A 85 15.29 -22.36 4.90
N VAL A 86 14.60 -22.19 6.03
CA VAL A 86 13.18 -21.80 6.24
C VAL A 86 13.05 -20.27 6.22
N GLY A 87 14.04 -19.57 5.65
CA GLY A 87 13.83 -18.20 5.19
C GLY A 87 12.59 -18.18 4.30
N ALA A 88 11.70 -17.22 4.50
CA ALA A 88 10.46 -17.10 3.73
C ALA A 88 10.77 -17.23 2.23
N THR A 89 10.50 -18.40 1.65
CA THR A 89 10.89 -18.62 0.27
C THR A 89 10.09 -17.67 -0.61
N CYS A 90 10.70 -17.18 -1.70
CA CYS A 90 9.97 -16.37 -2.68
C CYS A 90 8.69 -17.06 -3.16
N HIS A 91 8.68 -18.39 -3.16
CA HIS A 91 7.52 -19.22 -3.49
C HIS A 91 6.38 -19.06 -2.47
N THR A 92 6.66 -19.19 -1.17
CA THR A 92 5.65 -19.02 -0.11
C THR A 92 5.08 -17.60 -0.11
N VAL A 93 5.95 -16.58 -0.25
CA VAL A 93 5.51 -15.19 -0.32
C VAL A 93 4.69 -14.92 -1.58
N SER A 94 5.11 -15.43 -2.74
CA SER A 94 4.34 -15.33 -3.98
C SER A 94 2.95 -15.96 -3.85
N ASN A 95 2.84 -17.11 -3.19
CA ASN A 95 1.54 -17.78 -2.98
C ASN A 95 0.62 -16.97 -2.06
N ILE A 96 1.17 -16.34 -1.00
CA ILE A 96 0.39 -15.44 -0.12
C ILE A 96 -0.09 -14.21 -0.89
N LEU A 97 0.80 -13.59 -1.68
CA LEU A 97 0.49 -12.37 -2.44
C LEU A 97 -0.46 -12.61 -3.62
N ALA A 98 -0.52 -13.84 -4.13
CA ALA A 98 -1.46 -14.25 -5.18
C ALA A 98 -2.90 -14.49 -4.67
N THR A 99 -3.14 -14.43 -3.36
CA THR A 99 -4.50 -14.54 -2.79
C THR A 99 -5.30 -13.24 -2.93
N SER A 100 -6.63 -13.32 -2.82
CA SER A 100 -7.55 -12.16 -2.93
C SER A 100 -7.29 -11.04 -1.92
N ASP A 101 -6.68 -11.36 -0.78
CA ASP A 101 -6.31 -10.40 0.28
C ASP A 101 -4.79 -10.20 0.40
N GLY A 102 -3.99 -10.83 -0.46
CA GLY A 102 -2.52 -10.80 -0.39
C GLY A 102 -1.94 -9.39 -0.40
N TYR A 103 -2.63 -8.43 -1.03
CA TYR A 103 -2.23 -7.03 -1.09
C TYR A 103 -2.10 -6.36 0.29
N LYS A 104 -2.85 -6.79 1.30
CA LYS A 104 -2.80 -6.21 2.67
C LYS A 104 -1.48 -6.51 3.38
N TYR A 105 -0.77 -7.54 2.92
CA TYR A 105 0.39 -8.11 3.59
C TYR A 105 1.69 -7.85 2.84
N VAL A 106 1.65 -7.06 1.76
CA VAL A 106 2.83 -6.70 0.96
C VAL A 106 3.94 -6.14 1.84
N PHE A 107 3.64 -5.21 2.74
CA PHE A 107 4.64 -4.61 3.62
C PHE A 107 5.24 -5.63 4.61
N THR A 108 4.40 -6.46 5.22
CA THR A 108 4.83 -7.54 6.13
C THR A 108 5.75 -8.52 5.39
N MET A 109 5.37 -8.95 4.19
CA MET A 109 6.15 -9.88 3.37
C MET A 109 7.45 -9.28 2.85
N GLU A 110 7.46 -8.00 2.47
CA GLU A 110 8.69 -7.28 2.10
C GLU A 110 9.67 -7.20 3.26
N ASN A 111 9.19 -6.92 4.48
CA ASN A 111 10.06 -6.85 5.66
C ASN A 111 10.63 -8.22 6.02
N ILE A 112 9.82 -9.28 5.90
CA ILE A 112 10.26 -10.66 6.10
C ILE A 112 11.34 -11.04 5.07
N LEU A 113 11.15 -10.75 3.78
CA LEU A 113 12.14 -11.06 2.75
C LEU A 113 13.44 -10.27 2.92
N LYS A 114 13.36 -8.98 3.27
CA LYS A 114 14.53 -8.16 3.58
C LYS A 114 15.31 -8.72 4.75
N HIS A 115 14.62 -9.19 5.78
CA HIS A 115 15.24 -9.79 6.96
C HIS A 115 16.05 -11.04 6.58
N PHE A 116 15.51 -11.90 5.71
CA PHE A 116 16.22 -13.07 5.20
C PHE A 116 17.15 -12.79 4.00
N LEU A 117 17.55 -11.53 3.78
CA LEU A 117 18.41 -11.09 2.66
C LEU A 117 17.95 -11.60 1.28
N THR A 118 16.65 -11.88 1.14
CA THR A 118 16.06 -12.45 -0.07
C THR A 118 15.64 -11.32 -1.00
N ASP A 119 15.90 -11.47 -2.31
CA ASP A 119 15.59 -10.42 -3.27
C ASP A 119 14.08 -10.17 -3.36
N VAL A 120 13.66 -9.04 -2.80
CA VAL A 120 12.27 -8.53 -2.82
C VAL A 120 11.77 -8.35 -4.25
N ASN A 121 12.67 -8.19 -5.25
CA ASN A 121 12.31 -8.08 -6.66
C ASN A 121 11.54 -9.29 -7.20
N LEU A 122 11.71 -10.47 -6.57
CA LEU A 122 11.09 -11.71 -6.99
C LEU A 122 9.58 -11.75 -6.70
N ILE A 123 9.09 -10.97 -5.73
CA ILE A 123 7.64 -10.75 -5.52
C ILE A 123 6.98 -10.18 -6.78
N TYR A 124 7.65 -9.24 -7.43
CA TYR A 124 7.04 -8.45 -8.50
C TYR A 124 7.15 -9.13 -9.88
N ASN A 125 7.93 -10.20 -9.98
CA ASN A 125 8.31 -10.88 -11.23
C ASN A 125 7.61 -12.24 -11.47
N SER A 126 6.51 -12.57 -10.77
CA SER A 126 5.74 -13.78 -11.09
C SER A 126 5.18 -13.69 -12.52
N ASN A 127 5.81 -14.39 -13.46
CA ASN A 127 5.37 -14.48 -14.84
C ASN A 127 4.04 -15.25 -14.90
N VAL A 128 2.96 -14.56 -15.30
CA VAL A 128 1.64 -15.18 -15.55
C VAL A 128 1.21 -14.83 -16.98
N PRO A 129 0.55 -15.75 -17.72
CA PRO A 129 0.37 -15.65 -19.17
C PRO A 129 -0.42 -14.41 -19.61
N LYS A 130 0.01 -13.82 -20.73
CA LYS A 130 -0.64 -12.65 -21.35
C LYS A 130 -1.87 -13.10 -22.14
N ALA A 131 -3.07 -12.72 -21.69
CA ALA A 131 -4.26 -12.80 -22.53
C ALA A 131 -4.15 -11.78 -23.69
N LYS A 132 -4.48 -12.20 -24.91
CA LYS A 132 -4.53 -11.33 -26.09
C LYS A 132 -5.70 -10.35 -25.94
N LEU A 133 -5.41 -9.05 -25.75
CA LEU A 133 -6.43 -8.01 -25.64
C LEU A 133 -6.05 -6.74 -26.42
N SER A 134 -7.09 -6.02 -26.86
CA SER A 134 -7.04 -4.92 -27.82
C SER A 134 -6.21 -3.70 -27.34
N PRO A 135 -5.37 -3.11 -28.23
CA PRO A 135 -4.44 -2.01 -27.90
C PRO A 135 -5.11 -0.64 -27.66
N HIS A 136 -6.43 -0.50 -27.89
CA HIS A 136 -7.14 0.77 -27.72
C HIS A 136 -7.82 0.97 -26.35
N ASN A 137 -7.76 -0.02 -25.46
CA ASN A 137 -8.37 0.07 -24.13
C ASN A 137 -7.44 0.80 -23.14
N SER A 138 -7.91 1.90 -22.53
CA SER A 138 -7.16 2.66 -21.51
C SER A 138 -6.80 1.80 -20.29
N LYS A 139 -7.67 0.87 -19.87
CA LYS A 139 -7.38 -0.11 -18.81
C LYS A 139 -6.19 -1.00 -19.19
N TYR A 140 -6.12 -1.43 -20.45
CA TYR A 140 -5.00 -2.25 -20.94
C TYR A 140 -3.70 -1.44 -21.09
N LYS A 141 -3.78 -0.20 -21.57
CA LYS A 141 -2.61 0.70 -21.60
C LYS A 141 -2.05 0.92 -20.20
N MET A 142 -2.92 1.13 -19.21
CA MET A 142 -2.50 1.26 -17.80
C MET A 142 -1.84 -0.03 -17.31
N LEU A 143 -2.40 -1.19 -17.63
CA LEU A 143 -1.80 -2.49 -17.31
C LEU A 143 -0.38 -2.63 -17.89
N LEU A 144 -0.17 -2.29 -19.17
CA LEU A 144 1.16 -2.33 -19.80
C LEU A 144 2.15 -1.39 -19.11
N ILE A 145 1.70 -0.19 -18.74
CA ILE A 145 2.53 0.77 -17.99
C ILE A 145 2.93 0.17 -16.64
N ILE A 146 1.99 -0.40 -15.90
CA ILE A 146 2.24 -1.02 -14.60
C ILE A 146 3.23 -2.16 -14.74
N GLN A 147 3.02 -3.06 -15.70
CA GLN A 147 3.96 -4.14 -15.95
C GLN A 147 5.37 -3.62 -16.21
N ARG A 148 5.52 -2.52 -16.97
CA ARG A 148 6.82 -1.88 -17.21
C ARG A 148 7.41 -1.22 -15.98
N ILE A 149 6.61 -0.50 -15.17
CA ILE A 149 7.09 0.13 -13.94
C ILE A 149 7.67 -0.92 -12.99
N PHE A 150 6.99 -2.06 -12.85
CA PHE A 150 7.42 -3.15 -11.97
C PHE A 150 8.48 -4.08 -12.60
N GLN A 151 8.90 -3.83 -13.84
CA GLN A 151 10.12 -4.42 -14.41
C GLN A 151 11.37 -3.59 -14.12
N LEU A 152 11.21 -2.36 -13.60
CA LEU A 152 12.34 -1.51 -13.22
C LEU A 152 12.86 -1.90 -11.83
N PRO A 153 14.14 -1.60 -11.53
CA PRO A 153 14.66 -1.69 -10.17
C PRO A 153 13.80 -0.89 -9.17
N PRO A 154 13.58 -1.36 -7.92
CA PRO A 154 12.68 -0.72 -6.96
C PRO A 154 12.97 0.76 -6.70
N LYS A 155 14.26 1.12 -6.69
CA LYS A 155 14.73 2.51 -6.57
C LYS A 155 14.18 3.46 -7.64
N ASN A 156 13.72 2.92 -8.77
CA ASN A 156 13.18 3.68 -9.89
C ASN A 156 11.64 3.70 -9.91
N ILE A 157 10.95 3.02 -8.99
CA ILE A 157 9.48 3.02 -8.96
C ILE A 157 8.96 4.42 -8.62
N ASP A 158 9.56 5.11 -7.64
CA ASP A 158 9.16 6.48 -7.28
C ASP A 158 9.38 7.48 -8.42
N ILE A 159 10.53 7.38 -9.11
CA ILE A 159 10.82 8.16 -10.32
C ILE A 159 9.77 7.90 -11.41
N SER A 160 9.32 6.65 -11.54
CA SER A 160 8.32 6.26 -12.53
C SER A 160 6.94 6.79 -12.17
N VAL A 161 6.59 6.83 -10.88
CA VAL A 161 5.37 7.48 -10.38
C VAL A 161 5.40 8.97 -10.72
N ASP A 162 6.51 9.65 -10.49
CA ASP A 162 6.64 11.08 -10.82
C ASP A 162 6.48 11.34 -12.32
N ARG A 163 7.10 10.51 -13.17
CA ARG A 163 6.91 10.58 -14.62
C ARG A 163 5.47 10.30 -15.03
N LEU A 164 4.81 9.34 -14.39
CA LEU A 164 3.41 9.01 -14.65
C LEU A 164 2.52 10.23 -14.37
N LEU A 165 2.67 10.86 -13.20
CA LEU A 165 1.89 12.04 -12.80
C LEU A 165 2.17 13.27 -13.68
N CYS A 166 3.38 13.41 -14.21
CA CYS A 166 3.76 14.52 -15.07
C CYS A 166 3.33 14.38 -16.54
N HIS A 167 3.25 13.15 -17.05
CA HIS A 167 3.14 12.90 -18.49
C HIS A 167 1.93 12.07 -18.93
N SER A 168 1.12 11.56 -17.99
CA SER A 168 -0.07 10.77 -18.32
C SER A 168 -1.34 11.46 -17.84
N ASP A 169 -2.40 11.31 -18.65
CA ASP A 169 -3.69 11.87 -18.30
C ASP A 169 -4.38 11.11 -17.18
N PHE A 170 -5.19 11.83 -16.40
CA PHE A 170 -5.99 11.23 -15.35
C PHE A 170 -7.00 10.20 -15.88
N SER A 171 -7.47 10.34 -17.12
CA SER A 171 -8.30 9.32 -17.80
C SER A 171 -7.60 7.96 -17.92
N LEU A 172 -6.26 7.93 -17.89
CA LEU A 172 -5.45 6.72 -17.87
C LEU A 172 -5.11 6.30 -16.44
N ILE A 173 -4.56 7.23 -15.65
CA ILE A 173 -4.11 6.98 -14.27
C ILE A 173 -5.28 6.57 -13.36
N GLY A 174 -6.47 7.11 -13.60
CA GLY A 174 -7.66 6.82 -12.81
C GLY A 174 -8.05 5.34 -12.78
N HIS A 175 -7.62 4.56 -13.78
CA HIS A 175 -7.81 3.11 -13.78
C HIS A 175 -7.08 2.41 -12.61
N ILE A 176 -6.06 3.05 -12.02
CA ILE A 176 -5.41 2.53 -10.82
C ILE A 176 -6.38 2.41 -9.66
N PHE A 177 -7.25 3.41 -9.49
CA PHE A 177 -8.20 3.48 -8.38
C PHE A 177 -9.46 2.64 -8.62
N LEU A 178 -9.64 2.14 -9.84
CA LEU A 178 -10.77 1.34 -10.29
C LEU A 178 -10.44 -0.14 -10.45
N GLU A 179 -9.21 -0.56 -10.15
CA GLU A 179 -8.82 -1.95 -10.33
C GLU A 179 -9.59 -2.86 -9.36
N GLU A 180 -10.12 -3.95 -9.90
CA GLU A 180 -10.91 -4.93 -9.15
C GLU A 180 -10.01 -5.74 -8.20
N THR A 181 -10.50 -6.05 -7.00
CA THR A 181 -9.74 -6.76 -5.96
C THR A 181 -9.35 -8.18 -6.35
N ASN A 182 -10.10 -8.80 -7.27
CA ASN A 182 -9.81 -10.12 -7.84
C ASN A 182 -8.77 -10.08 -8.98
N SER A 183 -8.26 -8.90 -9.35
CA SER A 183 -7.26 -8.77 -10.41
C SER A 183 -5.94 -9.39 -9.98
N LEU A 184 -5.34 -10.17 -10.88
CA LEU A 184 -3.99 -10.74 -10.72
C LEU A 184 -2.91 -9.67 -10.52
N HIS A 185 -3.19 -8.42 -10.87
CA HIS A 185 -2.25 -7.31 -10.76
C HIS A 185 -2.57 -6.35 -9.61
N ILE A 186 -3.57 -6.68 -8.78
CA ILE A 186 -4.05 -5.78 -7.72
C ILE A 186 -2.94 -5.29 -6.79
N SER A 187 -1.97 -6.15 -6.46
CA SER A 187 -0.82 -5.78 -5.62
C SER A 187 -0.01 -4.63 -6.22
N LYS A 188 0.30 -4.71 -7.52
CA LYS A 188 1.02 -3.67 -8.28
C LYS A 188 0.22 -2.36 -8.33
N TYR A 189 -1.08 -2.47 -8.57
CA TYR A 189 -1.99 -1.33 -8.56
C TYR A 189 -2.06 -0.66 -7.19
N LYS A 190 -2.12 -1.42 -6.09
CA LYS A 190 -2.18 -0.90 -4.73
C LYS A 190 -0.90 -0.20 -4.27
N ILE A 191 0.26 -0.68 -4.70
CA ILE A 191 1.53 0.01 -4.44
C ILE A 191 1.54 1.39 -5.11
N LEU A 192 1.12 1.46 -6.38
CA LEU A 192 1.05 2.73 -7.10
C LEU A 192 -0.04 3.65 -6.53
N GLU A 193 -1.21 3.10 -6.19
CA GLU A 193 -2.29 3.81 -5.50
C GLU A 193 -1.74 4.50 -4.25
N HIS A 194 -1.06 3.75 -3.37
CA HIS A 194 -0.51 4.29 -2.14
C HIS A 194 0.52 5.40 -2.41
N LYS A 195 1.49 5.18 -3.31
CA LYS A 195 2.53 6.17 -3.64
C LYS A 195 1.94 7.46 -4.23
N ILE A 196 0.97 7.33 -5.14
CA ILE A 196 0.28 8.48 -5.75
C ILE A 196 -0.56 9.21 -4.71
N CYS A 197 -1.35 8.48 -3.93
CA CYS A 197 -2.23 9.03 -2.89
C CYS A 197 -1.43 9.77 -1.81
N LYS A 198 -0.28 9.22 -1.39
CA LYS A 198 0.63 9.89 -0.47
C LYS A 198 1.10 11.24 -1.02
N LYS A 199 1.56 11.28 -2.28
CA LYS A 199 1.98 12.53 -2.95
C LYS A 199 0.84 13.56 -3.04
N ILE A 200 -0.38 13.11 -3.33
CA ILE A 200 -1.58 13.96 -3.33
C ILE A 200 -1.80 14.55 -1.92
N ALA A 201 -1.85 13.69 -0.90
CA ALA A 201 -2.13 14.10 0.48
C ALA A 201 -1.07 15.03 1.06
N GLU A 202 0.20 14.90 0.66
CA GLU A 202 1.30 15.79 1.06
C GLU A 202 1.32 17.11 0.26
N GLY A 203 0.45 17.26 -0.74
CA GLY A 203 0.44 18.40 -1.65
C GLY A 203 1.66 18.47 -2.58
N ASN A 204 2.43 17.38 -2.68
CA ASN A 204 3.56 17.25 -3.58
C ASN A 204 3.08 16.74 -4.95
N ILE A 205 2.20 17.52 -5.59
CA ILE A 205 1.62 17.15 -6.87
C ILE A 205 1.68 18.28 -7.89
N ASN A 206 2.00 17.91 -9.13
CA ASN A 206 2.14 18.87 -10.21
C ASN A 206 0.75 19.44 -10.61
N SER A 207 0.73 20.71 -11.02
CA SER A 207 -0.48 21.36 -11.54
C SER A 207 -1.00 20.73 -12.81
N SER A 208 -0.13 20.13 -13.63
CA SER A 208 -0.54 19.35 -14.81
C SER A 208 -1.48 18.19 -14.44
N PHE A 209 -1.22 17.51 -13.32
CA PHE A 209 -2.06 16.38 -12.88
C PHE A 209 -3.44 16.85 -12.41
N ILE A 210 -3.50 17.91 -11.58
CA ILE A 210 -4.76 18.52 -11.15
C ILE A 210 -5.57 19.03 -12.34
N LYS A 211 -4.90 19.68 -13.30
CA LYS A 211 -5.53 20.13 -14.54
C LYS A 211 -6.07 18.94 -15.34
N SER A 212 -5.33 17.84 -15.44
CA SER A 212 -5.79 16.63 -16.15
C SER A 212 -6.99 15.98 -15.45
N MET A 213 -7.03 15.98 -14.11
CA MET A 213 -8.21 15.57 -13.33
C MET A 213 -9.42 16.45 -13.66
N TYR A 214 -9.25 17.77 -13.63
CA TYR A 214 -10.31 18.73 -13.97
C TYR A 214 -10.82 18.49 -15.38
N VAL A 215 -9.94 18.50 -16.38
CA VAL A 215 -10.28 18.28 -17.80
C VAL A 215 -11.01 16.96 -17.98
N THR A 216 -10.56 15.87 -17.33
CA THR A 216 -11.26 14.59 -17.38
C THR A 216 -12.68 14.70 -16.82
N ALA A 217 -12.86 15.37 -15.68
CA ALA A 217 -14.16 15.51 -15.04
C ALA A 217 -15.11 16.48 -15.76
N SER A 218 -14.59 17.58 -16.32
CA SER A 218 -15.37 18.66 -16.93
C SER A 218 -15.75 18.40 -18.38
N ASN A 219 -14.94 17.63 -19.12
CA ASN A 219 -15.12 17.49 -20.57
C ASN A 219 -16.38 16.71 -20.99
N SER A 220 -16.90 15.82 -20.14
CA SER A 220 -18.10 15.04 -20.48
C SER A 220 -18.78 14.42 -19.27
N LEU A 221 -20.05 14.03 -19.42
CA LEU A 221 -20.78 13.25 -18.40
C LEU A 221 -20.07 11.93 -18.08
N LYS A 222 -19.50 11.26 -19.09
CA LYS A 222 -18.71 10.03 -18.91
C LYS A 222 -17.46 10.28 -18.07
N GLY A 223 -16.74 11.37 -18.35
CA GLY A 223 -15.55 11.78 -17.61
C GLY A 223 -15.85 12.16 -16.15
N LYS A 224 -16.92 12.93 -15.92
CA LYS A 224 -17.44 13.21 -14.56
C LYS A 224 -17.77 11.92 -13.81
N THR A 225 -18.43 10.98 -14.48
CA THR A 225 -18.81 9.68 -13.90
C THR A 225 -17.57 8.84 -13.58
N PHE A 226 -16.58 8.82 -14.47
CA PHE A 226 -15.30 8.14 -14.27
C PHE A 226 -14.57 8.69 -13.04
N PHE A 227 -14.46 10.02 -12.91
CA PHE A 227 -13.87 10.64 -11.73
C PHE A 227 -14.62 10.27 -10.44
N LYS A 228 -15.96 10.32 -10.45
CA LYS A 228 -16.79 9.88 -9.32
C LYS A 228 -16.58 8.41 -8.97
N SER A 229 -16.40 7.54 -9.95
CA SER A 229 -16.07 6.13 -9.70
C SER A 229 -14.72 5.99 -9.01
N CYS A 230 -13.70 6.77 -9.41
CA CYS A 230 -12.39 6.76 -8.75
C CYS A 230 -12.51 7.20 -7.28
N LEU A 231 -13.36 8.17 -6.98
CA LEU A 231 -13.65 8.64 -5.62
C LEU A 231 -14.37 7.61 -4.72
N ARG A 232 -14.82 6.47 -5.25
CA ARG A 232 -15.30 5.35 -4.42
C ARG A 232 -14.16 4.59 -3.76
N ASN A 233 -12.92 4.80 -4.21
CA ASN A 233 -11.74 4.29 -3.56
C ASN A 233 -11.40 5.18 -2.35
N ASP A 234 -11.47 4.61 -1.15
CA ASP A 234 -11.32 5.38 0.10
C ASP A 234 -9.95 6.05 0.23
N VAL A 235 -8.88 5.37 -0.19
CA VAL A 235 -7.50 5.90 -0.11
C VAL A 235 -7.35 7.12 -1.01
N PHE A 236 -7.84 7.02 -2.25
CA PHE A 236 -7.84 8.13 -3.20
C PHE A 236 -8.73 9.28 -2.72
N ALA A 237 -9.96 9.00 -2.30
CA ALA A 237 -10.90 10.01 -1.83
C ALA A 237 -10.35 10.78 -0.62
N ASN A 238 -9.81 10.09 0.37
CA ASN A 238 -9.20 10.72 1.55
C ASN A 238 -8.02 11.61 1.17
N SER A 239 -7.17 11.15 0.25
CA SER A 239 -5.98 11.90 -0.18
C SER A 239 -6.37 13.17 -0.93
N VAL A 240 -7.36 13.10 -1.83
CA VAL A 240 -7.88 14.26 -2.55
C VAL A 240 -8.55 15.27 -1.61
N VAL A 241 -9.31 14.80 -0.62
CA VAL A 241 -9.92 15.68 0.39
C VAL A 241 -8.83 16.37 1.22
N THR A 242 -7.82 15.62 1.67
CA THR A 242 -6.68 16.15 2.42
C THR A 242 -5.95 17.22 1.62
N PHE A 243 -5.68 16.97 0.34
CA PHE A 243 -5.08 17.93 -0.58
C PHE A 243 -5.90 19.23 -0.65
N PHE A 244 -7.22 19.16 -0.81
CA PHE A 244 -8.06 20.35 -0.87
C PHE A 244 -8.05 21.14 0.45
N ILE A 245 -8.07 20.45 1.59
CA ILE A 245 -7.96 21.09 2.91
C ILE A 245 -6.63 21.86 3.02
N LEU A 246 -5.51 21.22 2.66
CA LEU A 246 -4.18 21.85 2.68
C LEU A 246 -4.06 23.02 1.70
N PHE A 247 -4.61 22.86 0.49
CA PHE A 247 -4.63 23.92 -0.52
C PHE A 247 -5.36 25.16 -0.01
N PHE A 248 -6.49 24.94 0.64
CA PHE A 248 -7.32 25.98 1.24
C PHE A 248 -6.65 26.69 2.42
N GLU A 249 -5.95 25.96 3.30
CA GLU A 249 -5.15 26.56 4.37
C GLU A 249 -4.02 27.45 3.83
N LYS A 250 -3.37 27.04 2.73
CA LYS A 250 -2.31 27.84 2.10
C LYS A 250 -2.83 29.14 1.49
N ILE A 251 -4.03 29.14 0.91
CA ILE A 251 -4.68 30.36 0.36
C ILE A 251 -4.99 31.36 1.49
N GLU A 252 -5.41 30.86 2.65
CA GLU A 252 -5.72 31.71 3.81
C GLU A 252 -4.49 32.46 4.32
N ILE A 253 -3.33 31.79 4.34
CA ILE A 253 -2.07 32.34 4.84
C ILE A 253 -1.43 33.31 3.81
N ASN A 254 -1.51 32.99 2.51
CA ASN A 254 -0.83 33.74 1.45
C ASN A 254 -1.83 34.25 0.39
N MET A 255 -2.59 35.30 0.70
CA MET A 255 -3.58 35.90 -0.22
C MET A 255 -3.00 36.42 -1.56
N THR A 256 -1.67 36.47 -1.71
CA THR A 256 -0.98 36.99 -2.91
C THR A 256 -0.05 35.98 -3.59
N ALA A 257 0.05 34.73 -3.12
CA ALA A 257 0.93 33.76 -3.75
C ALA A 257 0.27 33.20 -5.02
N ASN A 258 0.98 33.31 -6.15
CA ASN A 258 0.71 32.56 -7.38
C ASN A 258 0.49 31.08 -7.03
N SER A 259 -0.77 30.67 -6.90
CA SER A 259 -1.09 29.28 -6.61
C SER A 259 -0.66 28.45 -7.80
N GLN A 260 0.19 27.44 -7.56
CA GLN A 260 0.65 26.52 -8.61
C GLN A 260 -0.53 25.89 -9.36
N HIS A 261 -1.69 25.76 -8.71
CA HIS A 261 -2.93 25.25 -9.27
C HIS A 261 -3.92 26.37 -9.58
N ASN A 262 -4.67 26.21 -10.68
CA ASN A 262 -5.74 27.12 -11.04
C ASN A 262 -6.95 26.94 -10.09
N LEU A 263 -7.45 28.03 -9.53
CA LEU A 263 -8.56 28.04 -8.58
C LEU A 263 -9.86 27.48 -9.18
N SER A 264 -10.16 27.75 -10.45
CA SER A 264 -11.36 27.22 -11.12
C SER A 264 -11.37 25.70 -11.16
N ASP A 265 -10.22 25.11 -11.46
CA ASP A 265 -10.04 23.66 -11.59
C ASP A 265 -10.27 23.00 -10.22
N ILE A 266 -9.71 23.59 -9.16
CA ILE A 266 -9.88 23.13 -7.79
C ILE A 266 -11.35 23.22 -7.36
N PHE A 267 -12.04 24.35 -7.59
CA PHE A 267 -13.43 24.48 -7.18
C PHE A 267 -14.37 23.52 -7.91
N TYR A 268 -14.13 23.26 -9.20
CA TYR A 268 -14.89 22.26 -9.93
C TYR A 268 -14.66 20.84 -9.37
N LEU A 269 -13.41 20.47 -9.07
CA LEU A 269 -13.11 19.16 -8.49
C LEU A 269 -13.69 19.01 -7.08
N VAL A 270 -13.63 20.07 -6.26
CA VAL A 270 -14.28 20.13 -4.94
C VAL A 270 -15.80 19.93 -5.08
N HIS A 271 -16.44 20.57 -6.06
CA HIS A 271 -17.85 20.33 -6.37
C HIS A 271 -18.12 18.84 -6.63
N CYS A 272 -17.31 18.24 -7.51
CA CYS A 272 -17.47 16.84 -7.87
C CYS A 272 -17.32 15.93 -6.64
N VAL A 273 -16.36 16.21 -5.75
CA VAL A 273 -16.19 15.48 -4.49
C VAL A 273 -17.41 15.66 -3.59
N LEU A 274 -17.88 16.89 -3.34
CA LEU A 274 -19.05 17.15 -2.50
C LEU A 274 -20.35 16.51 -3.05
N CYS A 275 -20.47 16.38 -4.37
CA CYS A 275 -21.57 15.67 -5.02
C CYS A 275 -21.38 14.14 -5.08
N THR A 276 -20.32 13.61 -4.49
CA THR A 276 -20.07 12.18 -4.36
C THR A 276 -20.29 11.81 -2.90
N LYS A 277 -21.05 10.75 -2.61
CA LYS A 277 -21.35 10.34 -1.22
C LYS A 277 -20.14 9.61 -0.61
N THR A 278 -18.96 10.23 -0.54
CA THR A 278 -17.78 9.65 0.12
C THR A 278 -17.81 9.94 1.62
N PRO A 279 -17.27 9.06 2.48
CA PRO A 279 -17.30 9.27 3.92
C PRO A 279 -16.48 10.50 4.37
N PHE A 280 -15.54 10.95 3.54
CA PHE A 280 -14.65 12.08 3.81
C PHE A 280 -15.27 13.45 3.46
N CYS A 281 -16.42 13.48 2.77
CA CYS A 281 -17.08 14.73 2.38
C CYS A 281 -17.48 15.60 3.58
N SER A 282 -17.82 15.00 4.72
CA SER A 282 -18.18 15.73 5.94
C SER A 282 -17.03 16.58 6.47
N GLN A 283 -15.80 16.07 6.38
CA GLN A 283 -14.58 16.79 6.79
C GLN A 283 -14.32 17.98 5.87
N LEU A 284 -14.36 17.75 4.55
CA LEU A 284 -14.20 18.82 3.56
C LEU A 284 -15.28 19.90 3.70
N TYR A 285 -16.53 19.49 3.86
CA TYR A 285 -17.66 20.39 4.04
C TYR A 285 -17.51 21.23 5.32
N THR A 286 -17.08 20.62 6.42
CA THR A 286 -16.82 21.32 7.69
C THR A 286 -15.75 22.38 7.50
N LYS A 287 -14.60 22.02 6.90
CA LYS A 287 -13.50 22.96 6.64
C LYS A 287 -13.95 24.16 5.81
N ILE A 288 -14.67 23.91 4.71
CA ILE A 288 -15.23 24.95 3.84
C ILE A 288 -16.18 25.87 4.62
N ARG A 289 -17.07 25.30 5.44
CA ARG A 289 -18.07 26.08 6.19
C ARG A 289 -17.46 26.93 7.29
N THR A 290 -16.44 26.41 7.98
CA THR A 290 -15.79 27.13 9.10
C THR A 290 -14.91 28.28 8.62
N ASN A 291 -14.42 28.26 7.38
CA ASN A 291 -13.59 29.31 6.83
C ASN A 291 -14.43 30.29 5.99
N LYS A 292 -14.63 31.51 6.51
CA LYS A 292 -15.47 32.54 5.86
C LYS A 292 -14.94 32.95 4.48
N THR A 293 -13.63 33.09 4.31
CA THR A 293 -12.98 33.48 3.05
C THR A 293 -13.21 32.42 1.98
N ILE A 294 -12.94 31.15 2.31
CA ILE A 294 -13.15 30.02 1.40
C ILE A 294 -14.64 29.86 1.07
N ALA A 295 -15.52 29.92 2.07
CA ALA A 295 -16.96 29.85 1.86
C ALA A 295 -17.46 30.96 0.91
N GLN A 296 -16.91 32.17 1.02
CA GLN A 296 -17.23 33.27 0.11
C GLN A 296 -16.68 33.04 -1.31
N LEU A 297 -15.45 32.56 -1.44
CA LEU A 297 -14.84 32.24 -2.74
C LEU A 297 -15.63 31.14 -3.47
N ILE A 298 -15.92 30.04 -2.76
CA ILE A 298 -16.75 28.94 -3.24
C ILE A 298 -18.12 29.48 -3.66
N LYS A 299 -18.84 30.21 -2.80
CA LYS A 299 -20.14 30.79 -3.16
C LYS A 299 -20.07 31.63 -4.43
N LYS A 300 -19.08 32.51 -4.56
CA LYS A 300 -18.90 33.33 -5.78
C LYS A 300 -18.63 32.50 -7.03
N SER A 301 -17.82 31.45 -6.93
CA SER A 301 -17.46 30.60 -8.07
C SER A 301 -18.55 29.62 -8.49
N PHE A 302 -19.46 29.24 -7.58
CA PHE A 302 -20.57 28.33 -7.87
C PHE A 302 -21.74 28.99 -8.63
N PHE A 303 -21.83 30.33 -8.66
CA PHE A 303 -22.85 31.07 -9.42
C PHE A 303 -22.49 31.34 -10.90
N LEU A 304 -21.37 30.80 -11.41
CA LEU A 304 -20.96 30.97 -12.81
C LEU A 304 -21.26 29.76 -13.72
N TYR A 305 -21.86 28.69 -13.18
CA TYR A 305 -22.10 27.44 -13.93
C TYR A 305 -23.57 26.94 -13.86
N TYR A 306 -24.53 27.86 -13.80
CA TYR A 306 -25.93 27.60 -14.15
C TYR A 306 -26.34 28.49 -15.31
#